data_AF-A0AA88IBW8-F1
#
_entry.id   AF-A0AA88IBW8-F1
#
_cell.length_a   1.000
_cell.length_b   1.000
_cell.length_c   1.000
_cell.angle_alpha   90.00
_cell.angle_beta   90.00
_cell.angle_gamma   90.00
#
_symmetry.space_group_name_H-M   'P 1'
#
loop_
_entity.id
_entity.type
_entity.pdbx_description
1 polymer ?
#
loop_
_entity_poly.entity_id
_entity_poly.type
_entity_poly.pdbx_seq_one_letter_code
_entity_poly.pdbx_strand_id
1 'polypeptide(L)'
;MAISKTFSSSFRDLRKGSVGKIGEAEIFRITQVSLLSLRNHSQDEERVAELRRLLSSGMFYFSWNDNNETNDITLCAQRQANGAPTDSRFFWNKSFHSYFIRFGIETNQWLVKITCGSAEIRTVYAGHLQAKTAVISRLSCERVGTRFNVRGVNDDGSVANFVETEQLIYVDNQITSFLQVRGSVPLFWDQPGVQVFPLWSVA
;
A
#
# COMPACT_ATOMS: atom_id res chain seq x y z
N MET A 1 -1.33 17.17 -3.19
CA MET A 1 -0.82 16.62 -1.92
C MET A 1 0.50 15.92 -2.22
N ALA A 2 1.63 16.60 -2.02
CA ALA A 2 2.91 15.92 -2.05
C ALA A 2 3.16 15.34 -0.65
N ILE A 3 3.35 14.03 -0.55
CA ILE A 3 3.96 13.45 0.65
C ILE A 3 5.46 13.72 0.46
N SER A 4 5.85 14.94 0.81
CA SER A 4 7.24 15.39 0.86
C SER A 4 7.77 15.18 2.27
N LYS A 5 9.09 15.08 2.40
CA LYS A 5 9.84 15.00 3.66
C LYS A 5 9.49 16.18 4.58
N THR A 6 8.41 16.09 5.35
CA THR A 6 8.19 16.99 6.48
C THR A 6 8.62 16.27 7.74
N PHE A 7 9.93 16.21 7.94
CA PHE A 7 10.51 15.69 9.17
C PHE A 7 10.42 16.74 10.26
N SER A 8 9.70 16.41 11.33
CA SER A 8 10.07 16.88 12.67
C SER A 8 11.54 16.50 12.89
N SER A 9 12.34 17.45 13.36
CA SER A 9 13.81 17.44 13.40
C SER A 9 14.46 16.36 14.29
N SER A 10 13.74 15.31 14.67
CA SER A 10 14.23 14.26 15.56
C SER A 10 14.11 12.88 14.91
N PHE A 11 15.26 12.30 14.59
CA PHE A 11 15.46 10.90 14.16
C PHE A 11 14.78 9.87 15.11
N ARG A 12 14.40 10.29 16.32
CA ARG A 12 13.69 9.46 17.32
C ARG A 12 12.23 9.17 16.95
N ASP A 13 11.54 10.02 16.19
CA ASP A 13 10.13 9.79 15.85
C ASP A 13 9.94 8.77 14.71
N LEU A 14 10.94 8.59 13.84
CA LEU A 14 10.94 7.55 12.79
C LEU A 14 10.83 6.13 13.36
N ARG A 15 11.48 5.87 14.49
CA ARG A 15 11.45 4.54 15.13
C ARG A 15 10.06 4.12 15.60
N LYS A 16 9.15 5.07 15.84
CA LYS A 16 7.77 4.77 16.29
C LYS A 16 6.92 4.12 15.19
N GLY A 17 7.36 4.16 13.92
CA GLY A 17 6.67 3.56 12.79
C GLY A 17 7.39 2.36 12.16
N SER A 18 8.61 2.02 12.57
CA SER A 18 9.36 0.92 11.97
C SER A 18 8.69 -0.43 12.24
N VAL A 19 8.46 -1.18 11.16
CA VAL A 19 7.94 -2.56 11.19
C VAL A 19 9.10 -3.54 11.30
N GLY A 20 10.26 -3.16 10.75
CA GLY A 20 11.48 -3.97 10.74
C GLY A 20 12.30 -3.76 9.47
N LYS A 21 13.51 -4.31 9.49
CA LYS A 21 14.45 -4.26 8.37
C LYS A 21 14.59 -5.64 7.71
N ILE A 22 14.42 -5.68 6.40
CA ILE A 22 14.59 -6.84 5.53
C ILE A 22 15.66 -6.50 4.48
N GLY A 23 16.77 -7.25 4.44
CA GLY A 23 17.93 -6.87 3.62
C GLY A 23 18.39 -5.45 3.96
N GLU A 24 18.53 -4.61 2.94
CA GLU A 24 18.84 -3.17 3.07
C GLU A 24 17.61 -2.27 3.25
N ALA A 25 16.41 -2.84 3.23
CA ALA A 25 15.15 -2.10 3.25
C ALA A 25 14.51 -2.11 4.64
N GLU A 26 14.39 -0.93 5.26
CA GLU A 26 13.56 -0.74 6.45
C GLU A 26 12.14 -0.37 6.02
N ILE A 27 11.15 -1.07 6.55
CA ILE A 27 9.73 -0.85 6.25
C ILE A 27 9.11 -0.06 7.40
N PHE A 28 8.38 0.99 7.03
CA PHE A 28 7.69 1.87 7.96
C PHE A 28 6.19 1.83 7.73
N ARG A 29 5.43 1.79 8.82
CA ARG A 29 3.98 1.95 8.83
C ARG A 29 3.64 3.41 9.07
N ILE A 30 2.73 3.96 8.26
CA ILE A 30 2.19 5.30 8.45
C ILE A 30 1.19 5.27 9.59
N THR A 31 1.50 5.95 10.69
CA THR A 31 0.66 6.04 11.90
C THR A 31 -0.06 7.38 12.01
N GLN A 32 0.52 8.44 11.46
CA GLN A 32 -0.04 9.79 11.51
C GLN A 32 0.39 10.59 10.29
N VAL A 33 -0.51 11.42 9.77
CA VAL A 33 -0.25 12.33 8.65
C VAL A 33 -0.66 13.76 8.97
N SER A 34 0.19 14.72 8.62
CA SER A 34 -0.15 16.13 8.57
C SER A 34 -0.52 16.50 7.12
N LEU A 35 -1.64 17.19 6.96
CA LEU A 35 -2.12 17.69 5.67
C LEU A 35 -2.09 19.21 5.71
N LEU A 36 -1.37 19.81 4.78
CA LEU A 36 -1.22 21.26 4.65
C LEU A 36 -2.09 21.75 3.49
N SER A 37 -3.07 22.62 3.80
CA SER A 37 -3.85 23.32 2.79
C SER A 37 -3.12 24.59 2.39
N LEU A 38 -2.97 24.83 1.09
CA LEU A 38 -2.42 26.09 0.57
C LEU A 38 -3.51 27.15 0.35
N ARG A 39 -4.78 26.75 0.33
CA ARG A 39 -5.92 27.63 0.04
C ARG A 39 -6.73 27.99 1.29
N ASN A 40 -6.53 27.26 2.40
CA ASN A 40 -7.20 27.45 3.70
C ASN A 40 -8.71 27.68 3.58
N HIS A 41 -9.39 26.82 2.81
CA HIS A 41 -10.83 26.91 2.58
C HIS A 41 -11.59 26.03 3.57
N SER A 42 -12.53 26.61 4.33
CA SER A 42 -13.24 25.91 5.43
C SER A 42 -14.09 24.73 4.95
N GLN A 43 -14.63 24.78 3.74
CA GLN A 43 -15.43 23.67 3.17
C GLN A 43 -14.61 22.39 2.91
N ASP A 44 -13.29 22.47 2.92
CA ASP A 44 -12.42 21.30 2.72
C ASP A 44 -12.04 20.61 4.03
N GLU A 45 -12.33 21.21 5.20
CA GLU A 45 -11.88 20.69 6.49
C GLU A 45 -12.39 19.27 6.77
N GLU A 46 -13.65 18.99 6.44
CA GLU A 46 -14.26 17.67 6.61
C GLU A 46 -13.56 16.61 5.73
N ARG A 47 -13.39 16.89 4.43
CA ARG A 47 -12.69 16.00 3.49
C ARG A 47 -11.23 15.77 3.88
N VAL A 48 -10.56 16.82 4.35
CA VAL A 48 -9.18 16.75 4.85
C VAL A 48 -9.11 15.89 6.11
N ALA A 49 -10.08 16.00 7.01
CA ALA A 49 -10.17 15.15 8.19
C ALA A 49 -10.37 13.67 7.83
N GLU A 50 -11.24 13.37 6.86
CA GLU A 50 -11.44 12.01 6.35
C GLU A 50 -10.19 11.42 5.72
N LEU A 51 -9.50 12.19 4.86
CA LEU A 51 -8.23 11.78 4.25
C LEU A 51 -7.15 11.52 5.31
N ARG A 52 -7.06 12.39 6.33
CA ARG A 52 -6.14 12.22 7.45
C ARG A 52 -6.43 10.92 8.20
N ARG A 53 -7.71 10.65 8.47
CA ARG A 53 -8.16 9.41 9.14
C ARG A 53 -7.83 8.17 8.31
N LEU A 54 -8.07 8.22 7.00
CA LEU A 54 -7.73 7.13 6.08
C LEU A 54 -6.22 6.86 6.11
N LEU A 55 -5.40 7.87 5.86
CA LEU A 55 -3.94 7.72 5.79
C LEU A 55 -3.31 7.29 7.12
N SER A 56 -3.95 7.62 8.24
CA SER A 56 -3.53 7.25 9.60
C SER A 56 -4.17 5.92 10.06
N SER A 57 -4.82 5.16 9.16
CA SER A 57 -5.47 3.88 9.50
C SER A 57 -4.51 2.75 9.87
N GLY A 58 -3.20 2.92 9.64
CA GLY A 58 -2.20 1.87 9.84
C GLY A 58 -2.11 0.84 8.70
N MET A 59 -2.86 1.05 7.61
CA MET A 59 -2.86 0.18 6.43
C MET A 59 -1.82 0.58 5.38
N PHE A 60 -1.10 1.68 5.58
CA PHE A 60 -0.17 2.23 4.60
C PHE A 60 1.27 2.06 5.03
N TYR A 61 2.10 1.64 4.08
CA TYR A 61 3.50 1.31 4.30
C TYR A 61 4.37 1.97 3.22
N PHE A 62 5.61 2.26 3.58
CA PHE A 62 6.66 2.70 2.67
C PHE A 62 7.99 2.13 3.15
N SER A 63 9.04 2.22 2.32
CA SER A 63 10.37 1.77 2.72
C SER A 63 11.47 2.73 2.33
N TRP A 64 12.47 2.80 3.23
CA TRP A 64 13.72 3.52 3.04
C TRP A 64 14.92 2.63 3.36
N ASN A 65 16.07 2.98 2.80
CA ASN A 65 17.35 2.45 3.22
C ASN A 65 18.10 3.47 4.10
N ASP A 66 19.22 3.03 4.68
CA ASP A 66 20.06 3.86 5.55
C ASP A 66 20.67 5.08 4.81
N ASN A 67 20.68 5.05 3.46
CA ASN A 67 21.13 6.15 2.61
C ASN A 67 20.03 7.18 2.31
N ASN A 68 18.85 7.07 2.94
CA ASN A 68 17.67 7.89 2.68
C ASN A 68 17.11 7.78 1.25
N GLU A 69 17.36 6.66 0.58
CA GLU A 69 16.78 6.33 -0.72
C GLU A 69 15.50 5.52 -0.54
N THR A 70 14.52 5.75 -1.42
CA THR A 70 13.24 5.04 -1.42
C THR A 70 13.39 3.65 -2.00
N ASN A 71 13.00 2.64 -1.24
CA ASN A 71 12.89 1.28 -1.76
C ASN A 71 11.48 1.04 -2.31
N ASP A 72 11.41 0.34 -3.45
CA ASP A 72 10.15 0.04 -4.11
C ASP A 72 9.51 -1.23 -3.53
N ILE A 73 8.67 -1.05 -2.52
CA ILE A 73 7.89 -2.15 -1.92
C ILE A 73 6.62 -2.51 -2.71
N THR A 74 6.42 -1.95 -3.91
CA THR A 74 5.32 -2.41 -4.80
C THR A 74 5.64 -3.76 -5.44
N LEU A 75 6.91 -4.15 -5.48
CA LEU A 75 7.39 -5.36 -6.14
C LEU A 75 7.59 -6.50 -5.14
N CYS A 76 7.40 -7.72 -5.62
CA CYS A 76 7.92 -8.91 -4.96
C CYS A 76 9.42 -9.09 -5.24
N ALA A 77 10.10 -9.88 -4.41
CA ALA A 77 11.53 -10.10 -4.51
C ALA A 77 11.96 -10.63 -5.88
N GLN A 78 11.18 -11.53 -6.51
CA GLN A 78 11.50 -12.06 -7.84
C GLN A 78 11.43 -10.98 -8.91
N ARG A 79 10.40 -10.10 -8.87
CA ARG A 79 10.27 -9.01 -9.82
C ARG A 79 11.35 -7.95 -9.63
N GLN A 80 11.70 -7.66 -8.38
CA GLN A 80 12.81 -6.77 -8.06
C GLN A 80 14.15 -7.33 -8.57
N ALA A 81 14.41 -8.62 -8.35
CA ALA A 81 15.63 -9.29 -8.84
C ALA A 81 15.73 -9.29 -10.38
N ASN A 82 14.58 -9.36 -11.07
CA ASN A 82 14.51 -9.28 -12.53
C ASN A 82 14.58 -7.83 -13.07
N GLY A 83 14.78 -6.82 -12.22
CA GLY A 83 14.81 -5.41 -12.64
C GLY A 83 13.48 -4.91 -13.19
N ALA A 84 12.35 -5.49 -12.74
CA ALA A 84 11.04 -5.06 -13.17
C ALA A 84 10.78 -3.60 -12.77
N PRO A 85 10.06 -2.83 -13.59
CA PRO A 85 9.62 -1.49 -13.19
C PRO A 85 8.60 -1.58 -12.06
N THR A 86 8.41 -0.47 -11.36
CA THR A 86 7.39 -0.27 -10.32
C THR A 86 6.02 -0.83 -10.73
N ASP A 87 5.39 -1.59 -9.84
CA ASP A 87 4.06 -2.12 -10.09
C ASP A 87 2.99 -1.08 -9.77
N SER A 88 2.35 -0.55 -10.82
CA SER A 88 1.28 0.44 -10.66
C SER A 88 0.08 -0.08 -9.89
N ARG A 89 -0.13 -1.41 -9.85
CA ARG A 89 -1.22 -2.02 -9.09
C ARG A 89 -1.09 -1.71 -7.60
N PHE A 90 0.13 -1.68 -7.07
CA PHE A 90 0.36 -1.48 -5.63
C PHE A 90 0.86 -0.09 -5.27
N PHE A 91 0.99 0.80 -6.25
CA PHE A 91 1.45 2.17 -6.05
C PHE A 91 0.30 3.12 -5.67
N TRP A 92 -0.13 3.05 -4.41
CA TRP A 92 -1.36 3.68 -3.94
C TRP A 92 -1.39 5.21 -4.14
N ASN A 93 -0.29 5.90 -3.87
CA ASN A 93 -0.20 7.37 -4.02
C ASN A 93 0.21 7.84 -5.42
N LYS A 94 0.21 6.99 -6.46
CA LYS A 94 0.58 7.33 -7.85
C LYS A 94 -0.16 8.57 -8.37
N SER A 95 -1.47 8.66 -8.11
CA SER A 95 -2.29 9.78 -8.61
C SER A 95 -1.88 11.13 -8.03
N PHE A 96 -1.29 11.16 -6.83
CA PHE A 96 -0.77 12.40 -6.24
C PHE A 96 0.43 12.95 -7.01
N HIS A 97 1.05 12.13 -7.86
CA HIS A 97 2.27 12.46 -8.60
C HIS A 97 1.97 12.90 -10.03
N SER A 98 0.77 12.59 -10.52
CA SER A 98 0.36 12.82 -11.91
C SER A 98 0.59 14.27 -12.36
N TYR A 99 0.29 15.25 -11.50
CA TYR A 99 0.51 16.65 -11.80
C TYR A 99 1.99 17.01 -11.92
N PHE A 100 2.86 16.57 -11.00
CA PHE A 100 4.29 16.87 -11.06
C PHE A 100 4.92 16.32 -12.34
N ILE A 101 4.59 15.08 -12.69
CA ILE A 101 5.06 14.44 -13.91
C ILE A 101 4.56 15.19 -15.15
N ARG A 102 3.28 15.59 -15.16
CA ARG A 102 2.69 16.36 -16.27
C ARG A 102 3.38 17.71 -16.49
N PHE A 103 3.93 18.32 -15.45
CA PHE A 103 4.70 19.56 -15.52
C PHE A 103 6.21 19.33 -15.71
N GLY A 104 6.65 18.09 -15.99
CA GLY A 104 8.06 17.78 -16.24
C GLY A 104 8.95 17.81 -15.00
N ILE A 105 8.37 17.73 -13.80
CA ILE A 105 9.13 17.72 -12.54
C ILE A 105 9.59 16.29 -12.26
N GLU A 106 10.90 16.07 -12.19
CA GLU A 106 11.48 14.79 -11.79
C GLU A 106 11.24 14.54 -10.29
N THR A 107 10.50 13.48 -9.99
CA THR A 107 10.09 13.15 -8.62
C THR A 107 10.94 12.05 -7.98
N ASN A 108 11.70 11.29 -8.78
CA ASN A 108 12.40 10.06 -8.36
C ASN A 108 13.26 10.20 -7.08
N GLN A 109 13.83 11.37 -6.81
CA GLN A 109 14.74 11.59 -5.68
C GLN A 109 14.06 11.79 -4.32
N TRP A 110 12.80 12.26 -4.31
CA TRP A 110 12.12 12.67 -3.08
C TRP A 110 10.75 11.99 -2.90
N LEU A 111 10.28 11.31 -3.94
CA LEU A 111 8.98 10.70 -3.99
C LEU A 111 8.96 9.33 -3.32
N VAL A 112 8.22 9.24 -2.23
CA VAL A 112 8.03 7.98 -1.52
C VAL A 112 6.85 7.22 -2.13
N LYS A 113 7.09 5.97 -2.52
CA LYS A 113 6.03 5.05 -2.95
C LYS A 113 5.35 4.44 -1.74
N ILE A 114 4.02 4.52 -1.72
CA ILE A 114 3.20 3.99 -0.61
C ILE A 114 2.38 2.83 -1.13
N THR A 115 2.40 1.74 -0.37
CA THR A 115 1.54 0.56 -0.61
C THR A 115 0.46 0.49 0.47
N CYS A 116 -0.73 0.04 0.10
CA CYS A 116 -1.79 -0.32 1.04
C CYS A 116 -1.76 -1.82 1.31
N GLY A 117 -2.01 -2.26 2.55
CA GLY A 117 -2.09 -3.66 2.91
C GLY A 117 -1.55 -3.93 4.32
N SER A 118 -0.64 -4.88 4.47
CA SER A 118 -0.02 -5.22 5.75
C SER A 118 1.43 -5.65 5.57
N ALA A 119 2.29 -5.32 6.54
CA ALA A 119 3.64 -5.85 6.62
C ALA A 119 3.93 -6.26 8.05
N GLU A 120 4.47 -7.46 8.23
CA GLU A 120 4.96 -7.96 9.51
C GLU A 120 6.31 -8.62 9.31
N ILE A 121 7.26 -8.30 10.18
CA ILE A 121 8.65 -8.77 10.11
C ILE A 121 9.02 -9.34 11.48
N ARG A 122 9.54 -10.56 11.49
CA ARG A 122 9.97 -11.23 12.73
C ARG A 122 11.27 -11.97 12.52
N THR A 123 12.15 -11.86 13.50
CA THR A 123 13.30 -12.76 13.65
C THR A 123 12.81 -14.09 14.20
N VAL A 124 13.18 -15.18 13.53
CA VAL A 124 12.88 -16.55 13.95
C VAL A 124 14.19 -17.32 14.11
N TYR A 125 14.17 -18.36 14.92
CA TYR A 125 15.33 -19.21 15.19
C TYR A 125 14.98 -20.65 14.86
N ALA A 126 15.80 -21.30 14.04
CA ALA A 126 15.70 -22.71 13.70
C ALA A 126 16.98 -23.41 14.17
N GLY A 127 16.95 -23.93 15.41
CA GLY A 127 18.16 -24.40 16.08
C GLY A 127 19.14 -23.24 16.29
N HIS A 128 20.34 -23.35 15.73
CA HIS A 128 21.36 -22.28 15.77
C HIS A 128 21.22 -21.24 14.67
N LEU A 129 20.34 -21.47 13.70
CA LEU A 129 20.16 -20.59 12.56
C LEU A 129 19.21 -19.44 12.93
N GLN A 130 19.69 -18.21 12.78
CA GLN A 130 18.85 -17.02 12.88
C GLN A 130 18.34 -16.66 11.48
N ALA A 131 17.03 -16.50 11.33
CA ALA A 131 16.41 -16.09 10.09
C ALA A 131 15.51 -14.86 10.32
N LYS A 132 15.38 -14.00 9.31
CA LYS A 132 14.34 -12.98 9.29
C LYS A 132 13.22 -13.43 8.37
N THR A 133 12.02 -13.47 8.91
CA THR A 133 10.80 -13.76 8.15
C THR A 133 10.01 -12.49 7.98
N ALA A 134 9.37 -12.34 6.83
CA ALA A 134 8.40 -11.28 6.62
C ALA A 134 7.20 -11.80 5.85
N VAL A 135 6.03 -11.23 6.18
CA VAL A 135 4.81 -11.42 5.42
C VAL A 135 4.34 -10.03 4.99
N ILE A 136 4.35 -9.79 3.68
CA ILE A 136 3.96 -8.51 3.08
C ILE A 136 2.76 -8.76 2.19
N SER A 137 1.61 -8.18 2.53
CA SER A 137 0.42 -8.18 1.68
C SER A 137 0.23 -6.80 1.07
N ARG A 138 0.07 -6.76 -0.25
CA ARG A 138 -0.12 -5.55 -1.05
C ARG A 138 -1.51 -5.59 -1.69
N LEU A 139 -2.35 -4.60 -1.39
CA LEU A 139 -3.68 -4.42 -1.96
C LEU A 139 -3.59 -3.58 -3.23
N SER A 140 -4.12 -4.09 -4.34
CA SER A 140 -4.16 -3.38 -5.61
C SER A 140 -5.07 -2.16 -5.51
N CYS A 141 -4.64 -1.01 -6.04
CA CYS A 141 -5.41 0.22 -6.10
C CYS A 141 -6.27 0.35 -7.38
N GLU A 142 -6.21 -0.61 -8.32
CA GLU A 142 -6.93 -0.52 -9.60
C GLU A 142 -8.45 -0.67 -9.45
N ARG A 143 -8.91 -1.52 -8.54
CA ARG A 143 -10.34 -1.80 -8.32
C ARG A 143 -10.64 -2.10 -6.85
N VAL A 144 -10.38 -1.11 -6.00
CA VAL A 144 -10.72 -1.18 -4.56
C VAL A 144 -12.17 -0.78 -4.35
N GLY A 145 -12.88 -1.50 -3.49
CA GLY A 145 -14.18 -1.05 -3.02
C GLY A 145 -14.80 -1.98 -2.00
N THR A 146 -15.89 -1.52 -1.40
CA THR A 146 -16.58 -2.28 -0.37
C THR A 146 -17.25 -3.52 -0.97
N ARG A 147 -17.42 -4.55 -0.13
CA ARG A 147 -17.91 -5.90 -0.50
C ARG A 147 -19.27 -5.92 -1.24
N PHE A 148 -20.07 -4.86 -1.11
CA PHE A 148 -21.39 -4.72 -1.74
C PHE A 148 -21.40 -3.74 -2.92
N ASN A 149 -20.32 -2.99 -3.13
CA ASN A 149 -20.26 -2.00 -4.20
C ASN A 149 -19.35 -2.45 -5.34
N VAL A 150 -18.33 -3.27 -5.05
CA VAL A 150 -17.30 -3.61 -6.03
C VAL A 150 -16.97 -5.10 -5.95
N ARG A 151 -17.29 -5.83 -7.01
CA ARG A 151 -16.95 -7.23 -7.25
C ARG A 151 -16.62 -7.45 -8.73
N GLY A 152 -16.18 -8.66 -9.03
CA GLY A 152 -15.91 -9.08 -10.40
C GLY A 152 -14.70 -8.40 -11.02
N VAL A 153 -14.64 -8.48 -12.34
CA VAL A 153 -13.63 -7.86 -13.20
C VAL A 153 -14.17 -6.60 -13.87
N ASN A 154 -13.32 -5.62 -14.18
CA ASN A 154 -13.66 -4.48 -15.06
C ASN A 154 -13.24 -4.75 -16.51
N ASP A 155 -13.50 -3.79 -17.39
CA ASP A 155 -13.16 -3.88 -18.82
C ASP A 155 -11.64 -3.98 -19.07
N ASP A 156 -10.82 -3.51 -18.13
CA ASP A 156 -9.36 -3.59 -18.19
C ASP A 156 -8.80 -4.93 -17.66
N GLY A 157 -9.66 -5.85 -17.17
CA GLY A 157 -9.24 -7.15 -16.64
C GLY A 157 -8.81 -7.14 -15.15
N SER A 158 -8.88 -6.01 -14.47
CA SER A 158 -8.57 -5.88 -13.04
C SER A 158 -9.72 -6.42 -12.18
N VAL A 159 -9.43 -7.48 -11.41
CA VAL A 159 -10.39 -8.03 -10.44
C VAL A 159 -10.47 -7.17 -9.18
N ALA A 160 -11.67 -7.06 -8.64
CA ALA A 160 -11.93 -6.29 -7.43
C ALA A 160 -11.19 -6.86 -6.20
N ASN A 161 -10.65 -5.97 -5.38
CA ASN A 161 -9.94 -6.31 -4.12
C ASN A 161 -8.80 -7.33 -4.31
N PHE A 162 -8.03 -7.18 -5.39
CA PHE A 162 -6.85 -8.00 -5.65
C PHE A 162 -5.73 -7.74 -4.63
N VAL A 163 -5.16 -8.80 -4.07
CA VAL A 163 -4.08 -8.78 -3.07
C VAL A 163 -2.99 -9.76 -3.48
N GLU A 164 -1.74 -9.32 -3.41
CA GLU A 164 -0.56 -10.18 -3.43
C GLU A 164 0.01 -10.28 -2.02
N THR A 165 0.07 -11.48 -1.47
CA THR A 165 0.73 -11.79 -0.20
C THR A 165 2.03 -12.53 -0.47
N GLU A 166 3.12 -11.95 -0.01
CA GLU A 166 4.47 -12.49 -0.15
C GLU A 166 5.02 -12.90 1.20
N GLN A 167 5.43 -14.16 1.30
CA GLN A 167 6.21 -14.67 2.42
C GLN A 167 7.68 -14.68 2.03
N LEU A 168 8.48 -13.99 2.83
CA LEU A 168 9.92 -13.85 2.66
C LEU A 168 10.65 -14.53 3.81
N ILE A 169 11.74 -15.22 3.49
CA ILE A 169 12.66 -15.78 4.47
C ILE A 169 14.08 -15.39 4.07
N TYR A 170 14.76 -14.69 4.96
CA TYR A 170 16.15 -14.26 4.84
C TYR A 170 16.98 -15.08 5.81
N VAL A 171 17.94 -15.81 5.27
CA VAL A 171 18.94 -16.60 6.01
C VAL A 171 20.29 -16.27 5.40
N ASP A 172 21.19 -15.73 6.22
CA ASP A 172 22.49 -15.25 5.75
C ASP A 172 22.34 -14.31 4.54
N ASN A 173 22.89 -14.69 3.38
CA ASN A 173 22.79 -13.95 2.11
C ASN A 173 21.73 -14.51 1.15
N GLN A 174 20.93 -15.48 1.59
CA GLN A 174 19.90 -16.13 0.78
C GLN A 174 18.52 -15.60 1.10
N ILE A 175 17.70 -15.49 0.05
CA ILE A 175 16.33 -15.00 0.13
C ILE A 175 15.43 -16.04 -0.55
N THR A 176 14.43 -16.52 0.18
CA THR A 176 13.31 -17.25 -0.39
C THR A 176 12.08 -16.36 -0.39
N SER A 177 11.38 -16.29 -1.52
CA SER A 177 10.11 -15.59 -1.64
C SER A 177 9.04 -16.53 -2.19
N PHE A 178 7.88 -16.53 -1.55
CA PHE A 178 6.70 -17.28 -1.96
C PHE A 178 5.50 -16.34 -2.05
N LEU A 179 4.80 -16.37 -3.19
CA LEU A 179 3.66 -15.50 -3.47
C LEU A 179 2.35 -16.26 -3.48
N GLN A 180 1.34 -15.68 -2.84
CA GLN A 180 -0.05 -16.07 -2.92
C GLN A 180 -0.88 -14.88 -3.39
N VAL A 181 -1.85 -15.12 -4.27
CA VAL A 181 -2.76 -14.10 -4.77
C VAL A 181 -4.18 -14.39 -4.31
N ARG A 182 -4.95 -13.33 -4.06
CA ARG A 182 -6.37 -13.39 -3.76
C ARG A 182 -7.06 -12.23 -4.46
N GLY A 183 -8.26 -12.45 -5.00
CA GLY A 183 -9.07 -11.38 -5.58
C GLY A 183 -10.51 -11.84 -5.75
N SER A 184 -11.34 -10.95 -6.29
CA SER A 184 -12.67 -11.35 -6.74
C SER A 184 -12.58 -12.35 -7.90
N VAL A 185 -13.60 -13.19 -8.03
CA VAL A 185 -13.75 -14.10 -9.18
C VAL A 185 -13.75 -13.25 -10.47
N PRO A 186 -12.99 -13.63 -11.51
CA PRO A 186 -12.84 -12.85 -12.74
C PRO A 186 -14.07 -12.98 -13.65
N LEU A 187 -15.23 -12.57 -13.16
CA LEU A 187 -16.49 -12.50 -13.90
C LEU A 187 -16.98 -11.06 -13.85
N PHE A 188 -17.63 -10.59 -14.91
CA PHE A 188 -18.35 -9.33 -14.84
C PHE A 188 -19.42 -9.43 -13.75
N TRP A 189 -19.47 -8.42 -12.90
CA TRP A 189 -20.39 -8.37 -11.78
C TRP A 189 -21.26 -7.13 -11.89
N ASP A 190 -22.57 -7.34 -11.90
CA ASP A 190 -23.56 -6.31 -11.71
C ASP A 190 -24.46 -6.72 -10.54
N GLN A 191 -24.75 -5.78 -9.64
CA GLN A 191 -25.68 -6.01 -8.53
C GLN A 191 -26.92 -5.16 -8.79
N PRO A 192 -28.00 -5.70 -9.38
CA PRO A 192 -29.28 -5.02 -9.33
C PRO A 192 -29.63 -4.82 -7.86
N GLY A 193 -29.96 -3.58 -7.49
CA GLY A 193 -30.22 -3.19 -6.10
C GLY A 193 -31.18 -4.17 -5.42
N VAL A 194 -31.01 -4.35 -4.11
CA VAL A 194 -31.93 -5.16 -3.31
C VAL A 194 -33.29 -4.45 -3.31
N GLN A 195 -34.15 -4.75 -4.27
CA GLN A 195 -35.58 -4.49 -4.16
C GLN A 195 -36.11 -5.50 -3.14
N VAL A 196 -36.19 -5.07 -1.88
CA VAL A 196 -36.99 -5.77 -0.89
C VAL A 196 -38.44 -5.64 -1.36
N PHE A 197 -38.96 -6.65 -2.06
CA PHE A 197 -40.40 -6.75 -2.26
C PHE A 197 -41.05 -6.87 -0.88
N PRO A 198 -41.95 -5.97 -0.47
CA PRO A 198 -42.71 -6.18 0.75
C PRO A 198 -43.62 -7.39 0.51
N LEU A 199 -43.31 -8.49 1.19
CA LEU A 199 -44.09 -9.74 1.18
C LEU A 199 -45.42 -9.55 1.93
N TRP A 200 -46.30 -8.62 1.55
CA TRP A 200 -47.69 -8.58 2.05
C TRP A 200 -48.62 -7.96 1.02
N SER A 201 -49.00 -8.71 -0.02
CA SER A 201 -50.19 -8.45 -0.83
C SER A 201 -50.70 -9.75 -1.46
N VAL A 202 -51.23 -10.65 -0.62
CA VAL A 202 -52.19 -11.71 -0.94
C VAL A 202 -52.75 -12.15 0.42
N ALA A 203 -54.04 -12.19 0.75
CA ALA A 203 -55.30 -11.91 0.08
C ALA A 203 -56.29 -11.39 1.13
#